data_AF-A0A8B9A462-F1
#
_entry.id   AF-A0A8B9A462-F1
#
_cell.length_a   1.000
_cell.length_b   1.000
_cell.length_c   1.000
_cell.angle_alpha   90.00
_cell.angle_beta   90.00
_cell.angle_gamma   90.00
#
_symmetry.space_group_name_H-M   'P 1'
#
loop_
_entity.id
_entity.type
_entity.pdbx_description
1 polymer ?
#
loop_
_entity_poly.entity_id
_entity_poly.type
_entity_poly.pdbx_seq_one_letter_code
_entity_poly.pdbx_strand_id
1 'polypeptide(L)'
;MANASDPVPPEKFNGNNFKRWRQKIEIFLTTLGLFSIIFDSPPNEEENEPARTCNLEEFKKKDYLCRGRILSYLTDSLFDVYCTFKTSKEIWDDLNKKYGIQDAGMDKYAASQFLSYKMVDTKPVVDQAHELTVICHELGLRGMGITESLQVACTIDKLPPSWKDFGLSLKHKIEDMTMKTLLSAIRIQEQHLEKDNEQLMNPELLTKVNFVEGQNKTHKFKNSKFEKGGPRNKRKPMKPKHHINKNDRKPICYNCGKLGHMA
;
A
#
# COMPACT_ATOMS: atom_id res chain seq x y z
N MET A 1 26.43 -8.96 -36.43
CA MET A 1 25.47 -7.90 -36.80
C MET A 1 24.34 -7.98 -35.80
N ALA A 2 24.19 -6.97 -34.94
CA ALA A 2 23.12 -6.97 -33.95
C ALA A 2 21.79 -6.75 -34.69
N ASN A 3 20.85 -7.69 -34.54
CA ASN A 3 19.47 -7.47 -34.96
C ASN A 3 18.91 -6.28 -34.19
N ALA A 4 18.66 -5.17 -34.87
CA ALA A 4 17.81 -4.13 -34.33
C ALA A 4 16.44 -4.77 -34.10
N SER A 5 16.09 -4.99 -32.83
CA SER A 5 14.73 -5.41 -32.47
C SER A 5 13.78 -4.39 -33.05
N ASP A 6 12.78 -4.84 -33.80
CA ASP A 6 11.73 -3.98 -34.33
C ASP A 6 11.17 -3.12 -33.17
N PRO A 7 10.91 -1.82 -33.38
CA PRO A 7 10.38 -0.96 -32.34
C PRO A 7 9.05 -1.54 -31.84
N VAL A 8 8.96 -1.84 -30.54
CA VAL A 8 7.72 -2.33 -29.94
C VAL A 8 6.61 -1.29 -30.20
N PRO A 9 5.53 -1.65 -30.90
CA PRO A 9 4.46 -0.72 -31.23
C PRO A 9 3.83 -0.14 -29.95
N PRO A 10 3.59 1.18 -29.87
CA PRO A 10 2.87 1.74 -28.74
C PRO A 10 1.43 1.20 -28.66
N GLU A 11 0.91 1.09 -27.44
CA GLU A 11 -0.52 0.84 -27.22
C GLU A 11 -1.36 2.01 -27.75
N LYS A 12 -2.61 1.72 -28.16
CA LYS A 12 -3.55 2.76 -28.61
C LYS A 12 -3.87 3.75 -27.48
N PHE A 13 -3.85 5.04 -27.80
CA PHE A 13 -4.23 6.11 -26.89
C PHE A 13 -5.74 6.14 -26.67
N ASN A 14 -6.14 6.14 -25.40
CA ASN A 14 -7.54 6.19 -24.98
C ASN A 14 -7.89 7.47 -24.19
N GLY A 15 -7.01 8.48 -24.20
CA GLY A 15 -7.19 9.72 -23.45
C GLY A 15 -6.45 9.79 -22.11
N ASN A 16 -5.93 8.66 -21.60
CA ASN A 16 -5.23 8.61 -20.31
C ASN A 16 -3.72 8.46 -20.46
N ASN A 17 -2.96 8.93 -19.45
CA ASN A 17 -1.50 8.84 -19.38
C ASN A 17 -0.81 9.42 -20.63
N PHE A 18 -1.27 10.58 -21.08
CA PHE A 18 -0.85 11.18 -22.35
C PHE A 18 0.67 11.38 -22.40
N LYS A 19 1.34 11.80 -21.33
CA LYS A 19 2.80 11.95 -21.31
C LYS A 19 3.54 10.66 -21.64
N ARG A 20 3.11 9.53 -21.07
CA ARG A 20 3.71 8.20 -21.34
C ARG A 20 3.42 7.79 -22.78
N TRP A 21 2.18 7.92 -23.24
CA TRP A 21 1.82 7.57 -24.61
C TRP A 21 2.59 8.42 -25.63
N ARG A 22 2.62 9.75 -25.42
CA ARG A 22 3.37 10.71 -26.22
C ARG A 22 4.84 10.32 -26.34
N GLN A 23 5.50 9.98 -25.23
CA GLN A 23 6.89 9.58 -25.26
C GLN A 23 7.12 8.30 -26.09
N LYS A 24 6.22 7.31 -25.95
CA LYS A 24 6.31 6.07 -26.73
C LYS A 24 6.11 6.32 -28.23
N ILE A 25 5.12 7.14 -28.61
CA ILE A 25 4.87 7.45 -30.03
C ILE A 25 5.99 8.33 -30.61
N GLU A 26 6.57 9.25 -29.83
CA GLU A 26 7.72 10.06 -30.23
C GLU A 26 8.94 9.19 -30.55
N ILE A 27 9.28 8.24 -29.66
CA ILE A 27 10.36 7.28 -29.90
C ILE A 27 10.07 6.46 -31.17
N PHE A 28 8.83 5.96 -31.31
CA PHE A 28 8.41 5.17 -32.47
C PHE A 28 8.49 5.95 -33.80
N LEU A 29 8.07 7.21 -33.83
CA LEU A 29 8.17 8.05 -35.03
C LEU A 29 9.63 8.42 -35.33
N THR A 30 10.45 8.58 -34.29
CA THR A 30 11.88 8.88 -34.43
C THR A 30 12.64 7.72 -35.04
N THR A 31 12.38 6.48 -34.61
CA THR A 31 13.01 5.28 -35.22
C THR A 31 12.62 5.10 -36.68
N LEU A 32 11.45 5.61 -37.09
CA LEU A 32 10.99 5.62 -38.47
C LEU A 32 11.48 6.84 -39.28
N GLY A 33 12.21 7.78 -38.66
CA GLY A 33 12.66 9.02 -39.32
C GLY A 33 11.52 9.97 -39.72
N LEU A 34 10.36 9.85 -39.06
CA LEU A 34 9.15 10.63 -39.37
C LEU A 34 8.92 11.79 -38.40
N PHE A 35 9.56 11.77 -37.23
CA PHE A 35 9.29 12.75 -36.17
C PHE A 35 9.68 14.19 -36.54
N SER A 36 10.73 14.39 -37.35
CA SER A 36 11.17 15.73 -37.75
C SER A 36 10.10 16.51 -38.52
N ILE A 37 9.29 15.81 -39.32
CA ILE A 37 8.23 16.38 -40.17
C ILE A 37 7.18 17.17 -39.39
N ILE A 38 6.99 16.84 -38.10
CA ILE A 38 6.06 17.54 -37.22
C ILE A 38 6.53 18.99 -36.97
N PHE A 39 7.83 19.23 -36.98
CA PHE A 39 8.44 20.54 -36.71
C PHE A 39 8.91 21.26 -37.97
N ASP A 40 9.27 20.49 -39.00
CA ASP A 40 9.76 21.01 -40.27
C ASP A 40 8.68 21.85 -40.98
N SER A 41 9.11 22.94 -41.62
CA SER A 41 8.25 23.70 -42.53
C SER A 41 8.39 23.14 -43.95
N PRO A 42 7.37 23.29 -44.81
CA PRO A 42 7.49 22.94 -46.23
C PRO A 42 8.69 23.67 -46.86
N PRO A 43 9.33 23.11 -47.90
CA PRO A 43 10.45 23.74 -48.58
C PRO A 43 10.13 25.18 -49.03
N ASN A 44 11.06 26.11 -48.78
CA ASN A 44 10.92 27.54 -49.08
C ASN A 44 10.88 27.84 -50.59
N GLU A 45 10.40 29.03 -50.94
CA GLU A 45 10.23 29.45 -52.33
C GLU A 45 11.54 29.76 -53.07
N GLU A 46 12.67 29.80 -52.36
CA GLU A 46 13.98 30.19 -52.89
C GLU A 46 14.75 29.03 -53.56
N GLU A 47 14.21 27.81 -53.57
CA GLU A 47 14.79 26.67 -54.29
C GLU A 47 14.46 26.72 -55.79
N ASN A 48 15.41 26.28 -56.65
CA ASN A 48 15.14 26.07 -58.07
C ASN A 48 13.90 25.19 -58.27
N GLU A 49 12.98 25.61 -59.15
CA GLU A 49 11.66 24.99 -59.42
C GLU A 49 11.62 23.43 -59.44
N PRO A 50 12.53 22.71 -60.13
CA PRO A 50 12.50 21.24 -60.14
C PRO A 50 12.96 20.60 -58.82
N ALA A 51 13.84 21.24 -58.04
CA ALA A 51 14.26 20.75 -56.74
C ALA A 51 13.17 21.00 -55.68
N ARG A 52 12.53 22.19 -55.73
CA ARG A 52 11.43 22.58 -54.86
C ARG A 52 10.24 21.62 -54.96
N THR A 53 9.84 21.28 -56.18
CA THR A 53 8.70 20.37 -56.44
C THR A 53 8.97 18.96 -55.91
N CYS A 54 10.17 18.41 -56.16
CA CYS A 54 10.59 17.11 -55.65
C CYS A 54 10.61 17.06 -54.10
N ASN A 55 11.23 18.06 -53.47
CA ASN A 55 11.32 18.17 -52.01
C ASN A 55 9.94 18.31 -51.36
N LEU A 56 9.03 19.07 -51.99
CA LEU A 56 7.66 19.26 -51.49
C LEU A 56 6.82 17.97 -51.58
N GLU A 57 6.97 17.20 -52.66
CA GLU A 57 6.30 15.90 -52.79
C GLU A 57 6.81 14.90 -51.75
N GLU A 58 8.13 14.86 -51.52
CA GLU A 58 8.72 14.01 -50.49
C GLU A 58 8.22 14.41 -49.09
N PHE A 59 8.17 15.71 -48.79
CA PHE A 59 7.62 16.22 -47.54
C PHE A 59 6.16 15.79 -47.35
N LYS A 60 5.29 15.99 -48.36
CA LYS A 60 3.87 15.59 -48.31
C LYS A 60 3.71 14.09 -48.09
N LYS A 61 4.55 13.28 -48.72
CA LYS A 61 4.55 11.83 -48.54
C LYS A 61 4.93 11.44 -47.10
N LYS A 62 5.99 12.04 -46.55
CA LYS A 62 6.40 11.78 -45.16
C LYS A 62 5.37 12.29 -44.15
N ASP A 63 4.76 13.45 -44.37
CA ASP A 63 3.67 13.97 -43.52
C ASP A 63 2.45 13.04 -43.55
N TYR A 64 2.04 12.58 -44.73
CA TYR A 64 0.95 11.61 -44.86
C TYR A 64 1.24 10.31 -44.08
N LEU A 65 2.46 9.79 -44.17
CA LEU A 65 2.88 8.61 -43.40
C LEU A 65 2.89 8.89 -41.90
N CYS A 66 3.47 10.01 -41.47
CA CYS A 66 3.51 10.41 -40.07
C CYS A 66 2.09 10.55 -39.48
N ARG A 67 1.20 11.24 -40.21
CA ARG A 67 -0.20 11.40 -39.87
C ARG A 67 -0.89 10.05 -39.73
N GLY A 68 -0.71 9.16 -40.70
CA GLY A 68 -1.27 7.80 -40.67
C GLY A 68 -0.77 6.99 -39.48
N ARG A 69 0.51 7.11 -39.11
CA ARG A 69 1.07 6.45 -37.92
C ARG A 69 0.43 6.99 -36.65
N ILE A 70 0.40 8.30 -36.44
CA ILE A 70 -0.21 8.90 -35.23
C ILE A 70 -1.65 8.42 -35.09
N LEU A 71 -2.45 8.51 -36.17
CA LEU A 71 -3.85 8.07 -36.21
C LEU A 71 -4.01 6.58 -35.88
N SER A 72 -3.14 5.71 -36.40
CA SER A 72 -3.23 4.26 -36.15
C SER A 72 -3.06 3.85 -34.68
N TYR A 73 -2.46 4.72 -33.88
CA TYR A 73 -2.27 4.54 -32.44
C TYR A 73 -3.24 5.34 -31.59
N LEU A 74 -4.33 5.82 -32.19
CA LEU A 74 -5.49 6.32 -31.45
C LEU A 74 -6.54 5.21 -31.34
N THR A 75 -7.35 5.25 -30.28
CA THR A 75 -8.60 4.49 -30.23
C THR A 75 -9.57 5.00 -31.30
N ASP A 76 -10.51 4.17 -31.72
CA ASP A 76 -11.40 4.47 -32.85
C ASP A 76 -12.20 5.77 -32.60
N SER A 77 -12.67 5.99 -31.37
CA SER A 77 -13.34 7.24 -30.97
C SER A 77 -12.48 8.50 -31.12
N LEU A 78 -11.15 8.40 -30.92
CA LEU A 78 -10.23 9.51 -31.12
C LEU A 78 -9.82 9.61 -32.59
N PHE A 79 -9.66 8.48 -33.28
CA PHE A 79 -9.39 8.44 -34.71
C PHE A 79 -10.44 9.24 -35.48
N ASP A 80 -11.73 9.03 -35.22
CA ASP A 80 -12.83 9.70 -35.92
C ASP A 80 -12.80 11.23 -35.76
N VAL A 81 -12.27 11.73 -34.63
CA VAL A 81 -12.08 13.16 -34.38
C VAL A 81 -10.87 13.68 -35.16
N TYR A 82 -9.74 12.99 -35.04
CA TYR A 82 -8.44 13.46 -35.53
C TYR A 82 -8.21 13.16 -37.02
N CYS A 83 -8.96 12.25 -37.65
CA CYS A 83 -8.78 11.92 -39.07
C CYS A 83 -9.14 13.08 -40.01
N THR A 84 -9.89 14.07 -39.51
CA THR A 84 -10.27 15.29 -40.23
C THR A 84 -9.11 16.30 -40.37
N PHE A 85 -8.06 16.16 -39.56
CA PHE A 85 -6.91 17.04 -39.54
C PHE A 85 -6.00 16.76 -40.74
N LYS A 86 -5.46 17.81 -41.35
CA LYS A 86 -4.78 17.71 -42.65
C LYS A 86 -3.32 17.30 -42.52
N THR A 87 -2.66 17.72 -41.45
CA THR A 87 -1.22 17.46 -41.25
C THR A 87 -0.95 16.69 -39.98
N SER A 88 0.19 16.00 -39.94
CA SER A 88 0.66 15.34 -38.70
C SER A 88 0.89 16.35 -37.57
N LYS A 89 1.35 17.55 -37.92
CA LYS A 89 1.56 18.67 -36.99
C LYS A 89 0.28 19.14 -36.31
N GLU A 90 -0.79 19.37 -37.06
CA GLU A 90 -2.07 19.80 -36.48
C GLU A 90 -2.60 18.79 -35.44
N ILE A 91 -2.49 17.49 -35.73
CA ILE A 91 -2.86 16.42 -34.79
C ILE A 91 -1.97 16.47 -33.55
N TRP A 92 -0.65 16.55 -33.75
CA TRP A 92 0.32 16.57 -32.67
C TRP A 92 0.12 17.76 -31.73
N ASP A 93 -0.08 18.96 -32.28
CA ASP A 93 -0.27 20.19 -31.53
C ASP A 93 -1.59 20.18 -30.75
N ASP A 94 -2.69 19.73 -31.36
CA ASP A 94 -3.98 19.65 -30.67
C ASP A 94 -3.98 18.60 -29.56
N LEU A 95 -3.40 17.41 -29.80
CA LEU A 95 -3.22 16.39 -28.76
C LEU A 95 -2.41 16.94 -27.58
N ASN A 96 -1.31 17.64 -27.85
CA ASN A 96 -0.50 18.25 -26.80
C ASN A 96 -1.24 19.36 -26.05
N LYS A 97 -2.02 20.19 -26.75
CA LYS A 97 -2.82 21.24 -26.13
C LYS A 97 -3.92 20.68 -25.23
N LYS A 98 -4.64 19.67 -25.73
CA LYS A 98 -5.81 19.09 -25.07
C LYS A 98 -5.43 18.20 -23.88
N TYR A 99 -4.44 17.33 -24.07
CA TYR A 99 -4.07 16.32 -23.08
C TYR A 99 -2.77 16.63 -22.33
N GLY A 100 -1.93 17.55 -22.83
CA GLY A 100 -0.68 17.92 -22.17
C GLY A 100 -0.86 18.73 -20.88
N ILE A 101 -1.92 19.55 -20.79
CA ILE A 101 -2.27 20.30 -19.56
C ILE A 101 -3.05 19.41 -18.58
N GLN A 102 -3.87 18.49 -19.12
CA GLN A 102 -4.75 17.62 -18.35
C GLN A 102 -3.96 16.69 -17.43
N ASP A 103 -2.78 16.22 -17.85
CA ASP A 103 -1.88 15.43 -16.99
C ASP A 103 -1.46 16.22 -15.74
N ALA A 104 -1.01 17.48 -15.86
CA ALA A 104 -0.55 18.25 -14.69
C ALA A 104 -1.66 18.56 -13.67
N GLY A 105 -2.91 18.78 -14.13
CA GLY A 105 -4.05 19.00 -13.25
C GLY A 105 -4.48 17.71 -12.53
N MET A 106 -4.54 16.60 -13.26
CA MET A 106 -4.85 15.29 -12.67
C MET A 106 -3.73 14.78 -11.76
N ASP A 107 -2.47 15.12 -12.05
CA ASP A 107 -1.31 14.83 -11.22
C ASP A 107 -1.41 15.56 -9.88
N LYS A 108 -1.74 16.86 -9.91
CA LYS A 108 -2.02 17.63 -8.68
C LYS A 108 -3.19 17.05 -7.89
N TYR A 109 -4.23 16.59 -8.57
CA TYR A 109 -5.37 15.95 -7.90
C TYR A 109 -4.98 14.63 -7.23
N ALA A 110 -4.28 13.74 -7.94
CA ALA A 110 -3.81 12.47 -7.40
C ALA A 110 -2.85 12.67 -6.21
N ALA A 111 -1.93 13.64 -6.32
CA ALA A 111 -1.03 13.99 -5.23
C ALA A 111 -1.81 14.55 -4.02
N SER A 112 -2.80 15.41 -4.26
CA SER A 112 -3.68 15.94 -3.22
C SER A 112 -4.49 14.83 -2.54
N GLN A 113 -5.03 13.88 -3.30
CA GLN A 113 -5.76 12.72 -2.78
C GLN A 113 -4.87 11.88 -1.86
N PHE A 114 -3.64 11.56 -2.29
CA PHE A 114 -2.67 10.85 -1.44
C PHE A 114 -2.37 11.60 -0.14
N LEU A 115 -2.04 12.90 -0.23
CA LEU A 115 -1.67 13.72 0.93
C LEU A 115 -2.82 13.86 1.93
N SER A 116 -4.03 14.09 1.43
CA SER A 116 -5.24 14.31 2.24
C SER A 116 -5.89 13.04 2.77
N TYR A 117 -5.56 11.86 2.21
CA TYR A 117 -6.11 10.58 2.65
C TYR A 117 -5.88 10.34 4.14
N LYS A 118 -6.93 9.94 4.85
CA LYS A 118 -6.90 9.59 6.28
C LYS A 118 -7.81 8.39 6.51
N MET A 119 -7.36 7.43 7.31
CA MET A 119 -8.20 6.31 7.70
C MET A 119 -9.12 6.73 8.85
N VAL A 120 -10.28 6.09 8.92
CA VAL A 120 -11.29 6.30 9.96
C VAL A 120 -11.60 5.00 10.68
N ASP A 121 -11.99 5.11 11.95
CA ASP A 121 -12.30 3.95 12.81
C ASP A 121 -13.59 3.21 12.38
N THR A 122 -14.44 3.83 11.56
CA THR A 122 -15.75 3.29 11.16
C THR A 122 -15.68 2.29 9.99
N LYS A 123 -14.49 2.04 9.44
CA LYS A 123 -14.26 1.13 8.32
C LYS A 123 -13.11 0.18 8.64
N PRO A 124 -13.08 -1.02 8.04
CA PRO A 124 -11.92 -1.89 8.14
C PRO A 124 -10.64 -1.17 7.70
N VAL A 125 -9.61 -1.22 8.54
CA VAL A 125 -8.30 -0.60 8.30
C VAL A 125 -7.54 -1.35 7.21
N VAL A 126 -7.74 -2.67 7.08
CA VAL A 126 -7.15 -3.44 5.98
C VAL A 126 -7.62 -2.92 4.62
N ASP A 127 -8.93 -2.69 4.45
CA ASP A 127 -9.50 -2.19 3.20
C ASP A 127 -8.97 -0.77 2.90
N GLN A 128 -8.96 0.10 3.91
CA GLN A 128 -8.45 1.45 3.78
C GLN A 128 -6.94 1.50 3.50
N ALA A 129 -6.15 0.55 4.00
CA ALA A 129 -4.74 0.43 3.69
C ALA A 129 -4.53 -0.02 2.24
N HIS A 130 -5.37 -0.93 1.74
CA HIS A 130 -5.38 -1.32 0.33
C HIS A 130 -5.75 -0.16 -0.59
N GLU A 131 -6.78 0.62 -0.27
CA GLU A 131 -7.14 1.85 -1.00
C GLU A 131 -5.94 2.80 -1.12
N LEU A 132 -5.20 3.01 -0.03
CA LEU A 132 -3.99 3.85 -0.05
C LEU A 132 -2.89 3.27 -0.96
N THR A 133 -2.70 1.94 -0.98
CA THR A 133 -1.72 1.31 -1.89
C THR A 133 -2.09 1.49 -3.37
N VAL A 134 -3.39 1.50 -3.69
CA VAL A 134 -3.87 1.77 -5.05
C VAL A 134 -3.54 3.21 -5.45
N ILE A 135 -3.76 4.18 -4.55
CA ILE A 135 -3.40 5.59 -4.79
C ILE A 135 -1.88 5.74 -5.03
N CYS A 136 -1.05 5.08 -4.22
CA CYS A 136 0.41 5.08 -4.42
C CYS A 136 0.82 4.52 -5.78
N HIS A 137 0.17 3.43 -6.22
CA HIS A 137 0.42 2.82 -7.52
C HIS A 137 0.03 3.77 -8.67
N GLU A 138 -1.12 4.44 -8.58
CA GLU A 138 -1.56 5.44 -9.55
C GLU A 138 -0.58 6.62 -9.67
N LEU A 139 -0.06 7.12 -8.54
CA LEU A 139 1.00 8.12 -8.54
C LEU A 139 2.26 7.64 -9.27
N GLY A 140 2.63 6.37 -9.08
CA GLY A 140 3.74 5.73 -9.78
C GLY A 140 3.54 5.72 -11.29
N LEU A 141 2.33 5.39 -11.77
CA LEU A 141 2.00 5.40 -13.21
C LEU A 141 2.10 6.80 -13.83
N ARG A 142 1.87 7.84 -13.03
CA ARG A 142 1.98 9.27 -13.42
C ARG A 142 3.40 9.83 -13.32
N GLY A 143 4.37 9.02 -12.90
CA GLY A 143 5.77 9.45 -12.73
C GLY A 143 6.04 10.22 -11.43
N MET A 144 5.10 10.18 -10.48
CA MET A 144 5.25 10.71 -9.12
C MET A 144 5.42 9.57 -8.10
N GLY A 145 6.19 8.55 -8.49
CA GLY A 145 6.42 7.38 -7.64
C GLY A 145 7.01 7.76 -6.29
N ILE A 146 6.46 7.17 -5.24
CA ILE A 146 6.91 7.35 -3.86
C ILE A 146 7.71 6.10 -3.46
N THR A 147 8.83 6.27 -2.76
CA THR A 147 9.64 5.14 -2.29
C THR A 147 8.84 4.24 -1.35
N GLU A 148 9.12 2.93 -1.36
CA GLU A 148 8.41 1.98 -0.50
C GLU A 148 8.51 2.36 0.98
N SER A 149 9.68 2.80 1.43
CA SER A 149 9.90 3.29 2.80
C SER A 149 8.97 4.45 3.19
N LEU A 150 8.73 5.38 2.26
CA LEU A 150 7.84 6.51 2.50
C LEU A 150 6.37 6.09 2.43
N GLN A 151 6.01 5.14 1.57
CA GLN A 151 4.67 4.54 1.57
C GLN A 151 4.34 3.87 2.90
N VAL A 152 5.29 3.11 3.47
CA VAL A 152 5.17 2.47 4.79
C VAL A 152 4.96 3.52 5.87
N ALA A 153 5.83 4.52 5.94
CA ALA A 153 5.72 5.60 6.93
C ALA A 153 4.39 6.35 6.82
N CYS A 154 3.96 6.71 5.60
CA CYS A 154 2.68 7.38 5.37
C CYS A 154 1.49 6.51 5.75
N THR A 155 1.53 5.21 5.50
CA THR A 155 0.45 4.29 5.88
C THR A 155 0.31 4.23 7.40
N ILE A 156 1.43 4.13 8.13
CA ILE A 156 1.45 4.15 9.60
C ILE A 156 0.90 5.48 10.14
N ASP A 157 1.30 6.61 9.55
CA ASP A 157 0.82 7.95 9.94
C ASP A 157 -0.66 8.17 9.67
N LYS A 158 -1.24 7.45 8.69
CA LYS A 158 -2.64 7.57 8.29
C LYS A 158 -3.56 6.60 9.04
N LEU A 159 -3.02 5.72 9.88
CA LEU A 159 -3.81 4.83 10.74
C LEU A 159 -4.80 5.62 11.60
N PRO A 160 -6.00 5.08 11.87
CA PRO A 160 -7.03 5.82 12.56
C PRO A 160 -6.72 5.94 14.06
N PRO A 161 -7.39 6.87 14.78
CA PRO A 161 -7.08 7.16 16.18
C PRO A 161 -7.09 5.95 17.13
N SER A 162 -7.99 4.97 16.93
CA SER A 162 -8.02 3.76 17.78
C SER A 162 -6.80 2.85 17.62
N TRP A 163 -5.97 3.09 16.60
CA TRP A 163 -4.76 2.32 16.29
C TRP A 163 -3.47 3.01 16.73
N LYS A 164 -3.56 4.09 17.51
CA LYS A 164 -2.42 4.94 17.90
C LYS A 164 -1.26 4.15 18.51
N ASP A 165 -1.53 3.27 19.47
CA ASP A 165 -0.49 2.51 20.16
C ASP A 165 0.19 1.50 19.25
N PHE A 166 -0.60 0.83 18.39
CA PHE A 166 -0.08 -0.05 17.36
C PHE A 166 0.81 0.71 16.36
N GLY A 167 0.34 1.85 15.86
CA GLY A 167 1.11 2.71 14.95
C GLY A 167 2.43 3.18 15.58
N LEU A 168 2.41 3.56 16.86
CA LEU A 168 3.62 3.92 17.59
C LEU A 168 4.59 2.74 17.72
N SER A 169 4.08 1.54 18.01
CA SER A 169 4.90 0.32 18.08
C SER A 169 5.60 0.01 16.74
N LEU A 170 4.94 0.28 15.61
CA LEU A 170 5.53 0.10 14.28
C LEU A 170 6.65 1.11 14.02
N LYS A 171 6.48 2.38 14.42
CA LYS A 171 7.51 3.42 14.28
C LYS A 171 8.77 3.16 15.11
N HIS A 172 8.63 2.47 16.24
CA HIS A 172 9.76 2.12 17.10
C HIS A 172 10.56 0.90 16.59
N LYS A 173 10.06 0.17 15.59
CA LYS A 173 10.83 -0.91 14.97
C LYS A 173 11.95 -0.31 14.12
N ILE A 174 13.18 -0.73 14.43
CA ILE A 174 14.41 -0.29 13.74
C ILE A 174 14.59 -1.05 12.41
N GLU A 175 14.00 -2.24 12.29
CA GLU A 175 14.08 -3.07 11.09
C GLU A 175 13.33 -2.43 9.91
N ASP A 176 13.94 -2.50 8.73
CA ASP A 176 13.29 -2.08 7.49
C ASP A 176 12.03 -2.91 7.24
N MET A 177 10.89 -2.22 7.20
CA MET A 177 9.59 -2.80 6.98
C MET A 177 9.17 -2.60 5.52
N THR A 178 8.71 -3.69 4.89
CA THR A 178 8.10 -3.62 3.55
C THR A 178 6.60 -3.34 3.66
N MET A 179 5.99 -2.87 2.57
CA MET A 179 4.54 -2.67 2.52
C MET A 179 3.78 -3.97 2.76
N LYS A 180 4.30 -5.10 2.26
CA LYS A 180 3.71 -6.43 2.46
C LYS A 180 3.71 -6.83 3.93
N THR A 181 4.82 -6.62 4.63
CA THR A 181 4.94 -6.91 6.06
C THR A 181 3.99 -6.02 6.87
N LEU A 182 3.90 -4.73 6.54
CA LEU A 182 2.98 -3.79 7.19
C LEU A 182 1.51 -4.22 7.03
N LEU A 183 1.06 -4.50 5.80
CA LEU A 183 -0.32 -4.92 5.54
C LEU A 183 -0.68 -6.21 6.28
N SER A 184 0.27 -7.16 6.37
CA SER A 184 0.08 -8.38 7.14
C SER A 184 -0.08 -8.08 8.64
N ALA A 185 0.73 -7.17 9.18
CA ALA A 185 0.64 -6.75 10.58
C ALA A 185 -0.68 -6.02 10.89
N ILE A 186 -1.13 -5.13 9.98
CA ILE A 186 -2.43 -4.47 10.09
C ILE A 186 -3.55 -5.51 10.16
N ARG A 187 -3.56 -6.49 9.26
CA ARG A 187 -4.59 -7.53 9.24
C ARG A 187 -4.63 -8.35 10.53
N ILE A 188 -3.48 -8.69 11.11
CA ILE A 188 -3.40 -9.43 12.37
C ILE A 188 -3.96 -8.59 13.52
N GLN A 189 -3.60 -7.31 13.57
CA GLN A 189 -4.06 -6.40 14.61
C GLN A 189 -5.58 -6.16 14.53
N GLU A 190 -6.14 -6.06 13.31
CA GLU A 190 -7.58 -5.89 13.11
C GLU A 190 -8.35 -7.08 13.70
N GLN A 191 -7.92 -8.30 13.37
CA GLN A 191 -8.52 -9.52 13.92
C GLN A 191 -8.39 -9.62 15.43
N HIS A 192 -7.33 -9.07 16.01
CA HIS A 192 -7.18 -9.01 17.47
C HIS A 192 -8.19 -8.04 18.10
N LEU A 193 -8.35 -6.85 17.52
CA LEU A 193 -9.32 -5.85 17.99
C LEU A 193 -10.77 -6.34 17.84
N GLU A 194 -11.10 -7.06 16.76
CA GLU A 194 -12.41 -7.69 16.57
C GLU A 194 -12.70 -8.71 17.69
N LYS A 195 -11.76 -9.60 18.00
CA LYS A 195 -11.91 -10.60 19.07
C LYS A 195 -12.04 -9.96 20.45
N ASP A 196 -11.28 -8.92 20.72
CA ASP A 196 -11.34 -8.20 22.00
C ASP A 196 -12.69 -7.51 22.16
N ASN A 197 -13.22 -6.90 21.09
CA ASN A 197 -14.57 -6.33 21.08
C ASN A 197 -15.66 -7.40 21.25
N GLU A 198 -15.53 -8.58 20.63
CA GLU A 198 -16.45 -9.71 20.84
C GLU A 198 -16.46 -10.17 22.31
N GLN A 199 -15.29 -10.25 22.95
CA GLN A 199 -15.18 -10.62 24.36
C GLN A 199 -15.78 -9.56 25.30
N LEU A 200 -15.66 -8.28 24.95
CA LEU A 200 -16.30 -7.18 25.69
C LEU A 200 -17.83 -7.19 25.55
N MET A 201 -18.33 -7.52 24.36
CA MET A 201 -19.76 -7.59 24.07
C MET A 201 -20.42 -8.87 24.62
N ASN A 202 -19.64 -9.93 24.88
CA ASN A 202 -20.13 -11.18 25.45
C ASN A 202 -19.22 -11.67 26.60
N PRO A 203 -19.46 -11.20 27.84
CA PRO A 203 -18.64 -11.53 29.00
C PRO A 203 -18.57 -13.03 29.35
N GLU A 204 -19.49 -13.85 28.84
CA GLU A 204 -19.46 -15.30 29.04
C GLU A 204 -18.24 -15.96 28.37
N LEU A 205 -17.68 -15.35 27.31
CA LEU A 205 -16.46 -15.82 26.63
C LEU A 205 -15.18 -15.66 27.45
N LEU A 206 -15.13 -14.71 28.39
CA LEU A 206 -13.97 -14.49 29.28
C LEU A 206 -13.71 -15.67 30.23
N THR A 207 -14.70 -16.57 30.42
CA THR A 207 -14.64 -17.65 31.41
C THR A 207 -14.19 -19.01 30.87
N LYS A 208 -14.00 -19.17 29.55
CA LYS A 208 -13.48 -20.42 28.96
C LYS A 208 -11.95 -20.44 28.91
N VAL A 209 -11.33 -20.48 30.10
CA VAL A 209 -9.92 -20.86 30.22
C VAL A 209 -9.86 -22.39 30.19
N ASN A 210 -9.33 -22.98 29.12
CA ASN A 210 -9.06 -24.41 29.08
C ASN A 210 -7.95 -24.75 30.09
N PHE A 211 -8.33 -25.19 31.28
CA PHE A 211 -7.41 -25.87 32.18
C PHE A 211 -7.03 -27.21 31.55
N VAL A 212 -5.80 -27.33 31.06
CA VAL A 212 -5.19 -28.64 30.83
C VAL A 212 -4.76 -29.17 32.19
N GLU A 213 -5.69 -29.84 32.87
CA GLU A 213 -5.38 -30.56 34.09
C GLU A 213 -4.52 -31.78 33.72
N GLY A 214 -3.22 -31.68 33.99
CA GLY A 214 -2.27 -32.77 33.80
C GLY A 214 -2.68 -33.97 34.65
N GLN A 215 -3.23 -34.99 34.00
CA GLN A 215 -3.61 -36.25 34.63
C GLN A 215 -2.37 -37.00 35.14
N ASN A 216 -2.01 -36.78 36.41
CA ASN A 216 -1.18 -37.73 37.13
C ASN A 216 -2.04 -38.95 37.49
N LYS A 217 -1.84 -40.03 36.74
CA LYS A 217 -2.38 -41.36 37.04
C LYS A 217 -1.72 -41.89 38.32
N THR A 218 -2.47 -41.98 39.41
CA THR A 218 -2.15 -42.90 40.50
C THR A 218 -3.25 -43.94 40.65
N HIS A 219 -2.81 -45.20 40.67
CA HIS A 219 -3.63 -46.38 40.63
C HIS A 219 -4.43 -46.59 41.94
N LYS A 220 -5.70 -46.98 41.76
CA LYS A 220 -6.61 -47.77 42.62
C LYS A 220 -6.12 -48.08 44.05
N PHE A 221 -7.00 -47.85 45.03
CA PHE A 221 -7.57 -48.92 45.86
C PHE A 221 -8.97 -48.54 46.37
N LYS A 222 -9.93 -49.46 46.19
CA LYS A 222 -11.30 -49.40 46.72
C LYS A 222 -11.29 -49.84 48.19
N ASN A 223 -12.12 -49.23 49.03
CA ASN A 223 -13.16 -49.97 49.76
C ASN A 223 -14.15 -49.05 50.49
N SER A 224 -15.41 -49.49 50.48
CA SER A 224 -16.57 -48.84 51.05
C SER A 224 -17.02 -49.50 52.36
N LYS A 225 -17.63 -48.69 53.24
CA LYS A 225 -18.56 -49.00 54.35
C LYS A 225 -17.95 -49.56 55.65
N PHE A 226 -18.19 -48.87 56.77
CA PHE A 226 -19.02 -49.35 57.89
C PHE A 226 -19.37 -48.22 58.88
N GLU A 227 -20.49 -48.40 59.59
CA GLU A 227 -21.27 -47.44 60.39
C GLU A 227 -20.74 -47.10 61.82
N LYS A 228 -21.24 -45.95 62.33
CA LYS A 228 -21.68 -45.59 63.70
C LYS A 228 -20.72 -45.62 64.91
N GLY A 229 -20.68 -44.48 65.64
CA GLY A 229 -20.46 -44.41 67.09
C GLY A 229 -19.53 -43.27 67.56
N GLY A 230 -20.07 -42.21 68.19
CA GLY A 230 -19.27 -41.22 68.97
C GLY A 230 -19.07 -41.64 70.43
N PRO A 231 -18.70 -40.76 71.40
CA PRO A 231 -17.91 -39.52 71.35
C PRO A 231 -16.78 -39.45 72.44
N ARG A 232 -16.09 -38.29 72.54
CA ARG A 232 -15.40 -37.68 73.71
C ARG A 232 -13.88 -37.91 74.00
N ASN A 233 -13.16 -36.75 73.95
CA ASN A 233 -12.28 -36.15 74.97
C ASN A 233 -10.90 -36.77 75.36
N LYS A 234 -9.79 -36.07 75.04
CA LYS A 234 -8.93 -35.28 75.98
C LYS A 234 -7.49 -35.01 75.45
N ARG A 235 -7.11 -33.72 75.52
CA ARG A 235 -5.82 -33.13 75.98
C ARG A 235 -4.50 -33.39 75.21
N LYS A 236 -3.99 -32.30 74.58
CA LYS A 236 -2.65 -31.62 74.62
C LYS A 236 -1.37 -32.44 74.94
N PRO A 237 -0.15 -31.87 74.76
CA PRO A 237 0.48 -31.18 73.62
C PRO A 237 1.92 -31.72 73.36
N MET A 238 2.58 -31.47 72.20
CA MET A 238 4.06 -31.48 72.13
C MET A 238 4.60 -30.92 70.80
N LYS A 239 5.34 -29.81 70.88
CA LYS A 239 6.55 -29.53 70.07
C LYS A 239 7.75 -30.11 70.87
N PRO A 240 9.02 -30.26 70.40
CA PRO A 240 9.71 -29.55 69.30
C PRO A 240 10.59 -30.51 68.43
N LYS A 241 11.24 -30.12 67.32
CA LYS A 241 12.52 -29.39 67.25
C LYS A 241 12.99 -29.26 65.78
N HIS A 242 13.57 -28.09 65.48
CA HIS A 242 14.74 -27.79 64.63
C HIS A 242 14.75 -28.21 63.15
N HIS A 243 15.29 -27.46 62.19
CA HIS A 243 15.92 -26.14 62.04
C HIS A 243 15.87 -25.91 60.50
N ILE A 244 15.76 -24.68 59.97
CA ILE A 244 16.90 -23.88 59.46
C ILE A 244 16.41 -22.45 59.16
N ASN A 245 17.33 -21.53 59.42
CA ASN A 245 17.27 -20.07 59.52
C ASN A 245 16.98 -19.26 58.23
N LYS A 246 16.19 -18.19 58.45
CA LYS A 246 16.39 -16.76 58.12
C LYS A 246 16.51 -16.30 56.65
N ASN A 247 15.59 -15.41 56.27
CA ASN A 247 15.93 -13.98 56.21
C ASN A 247 14.68 -13.09 56.27
N ASP A 248 14.66 -12.23 57.28
CA ASP A 248 13.72 -11.12 57.46
C ASP A 248 13.85 -10.09 56.33
N ARG A 249 12.79 -9.83 55.58
CA ARG A 249 12.61 -8.56 54.85
C ARG A 249 11.27 -7.97 55.25
N LYS A 250 11.29 -6.92 56.07
CA LYS A 250 10.10 -6.11 56.36
C LYS A 250 9.65 -5.43 55.05
N PRO A 251 8.34 -5.37 54.75
CA PRO A 251 7.85 -4.69 53.57
C PRO A 251 8.14 -3.18 53.66
N ILE A 252 8.45 -2.59 52.49
CA ILE A 252 8.65 -1.15 52.30
C ILE A 252 7.35 -0.56 51.76
N CYS A 253 6.87 0.54 52.37
CA CYS A 253 5.69 1.23 51.89
C CYS A 253 5.96 1.93 50.55
N TYR A 254 5.16 1.62 49.53
CA TYR A 254 5.31 2.15 48.17
C TYR A 254 5.12 3.67 48.06
N ASN A 255 4.45 4.30 49.03
CA ASN A 255 4.17 5.73 48.98
C ASN A 255 5.24 6.60 49.67
N CYS A 256 6.01 6.06 50.63
CA CYS A 256 7.00 6.86 51.38
C CYS A 256 8.39 6.21 51.56
N GLY A 257 8.59 4.96 51.12
CA GLY A 257 9.89 4.30 51.15
C GLY A 257 10.39 3.85 52.53
N LYS A 258 9.60 3.98 53.61
CA LYS A 258 9.98 3.54 54.97
C LYS A 258 9.60 2.09 55.25
N LEU A 259 10.44 1.39 56.01
CA LEU A 259 10.24 -0.01 56.44
C LEU A 259 9.20 -0.11 57.57
N GLY A 260 8.30 -1.08 57.51
CA GLY A 260 7.47 -1.49 58.65
C GLY A 260 5.96 -1.23 58.56
N HIS A 261 5.44 -0.78 57.42
CA HIS A 261 4.00 -0.71 57.14
C HIS A 261 3.72 -0.91 55.64
N MET A 262 2.49 -1.28 55.30
CA MET A 262 1.97 -1.25 53.92
C MET A 262 0.93 -0.13 53.81
N ALA A 263 0.78 0.43 52.60
CA ALA A 263 -0.11 1.55 52.31
C ALA A 263 -1.59 1.19 52.53
#